data_AF-A0A7K1DQ85-F1
#
_entry.id   AF-A0A7K1DQ85-F1
#
_cell.length_a   1.000
_cell.length_b   1.000
_cell.length_c   1.000
_cell.angle_alpha   90.00
_cell.angle_beta   90.00
_cell.angle_gamma   90.00
#
_symmetry.space_group_name_H-M   'P 1'
#
loop_
_entity.id
_entity.type
_entity.pdbx_description
1 polymer ?
#
loop_
_entity_poly.entity_id
_entity_poly.type
_entity_poly.pdbx_seq_one_letter_code
_entity_poly.pdbx_strand_id
1 'polypeptide(L)'
;MLRYLTAGESHGQALVVIIEGLPSGLQITVEDIQLELSRRRLGYGRGPRQRFEVDEVTLVGGVRHGRTLGSPVAIEIKNTEWFRSDKWHKEMDPAPGATLDPLTKVRPGHADLAGMQKYGFTDARDVLERASARETAARVAAGAIAKALLRTIGVEVISHVIQMGSAKSVNATRPTP
;
A
#
# COMPACT_ATOMS: atom_id res chain seq x y z
N MET A 1 18.13 -13.80 -2.82
CA MET A 1 16.76 -13.87 -3.38
C MET A 1 16.02 -12.63 -2.91
N LEU A 2 15.42 -11.86 -3.82
CA LEU A 2 14.63 -10.68 -3.46
C LEU A 2 13.30 -11.14 -2.86
N ARG A 3 12.93 -10.61 -1.69
CA ARG A 3 11.65 -10.87 -1.03
C ARG A 3 11.14 -9.59 -0.37
N TYR A 4 9.83 -9.53 -0.12
CA TYR A 4 9.25 -8.44 0.66
C TYR A 4 8.07 -8.92 1.52
N LEU A 5 7.81 -8.19 2.60
CA LEU A 5 6.66 -8.38 3.48
C LEU A 5 5.96 -7.03 3.67
N THR A 6 4.63 -7.05 3.67
CA THR A 6 3.82 -5.87 3.98
C THR A 6 3.05 -6.08 5.27
N ALA A 7 2.89 -5.01 6.04
CA ALA A 7 2.14 -4.97 7.29
C ALA A 7 1.31 -3.69 7.38
N GLY A 8 0.32 -3.71 8.26
CA GLY A 8 -0.54 -2.57 8.57
C GLY A 8 -1.96 -2.68 8.02
N GLU A 9 -2.85 -2.01 8.74
CA GLU A 9 -4.29 -1.97 8.58
C GLU A 9 -4.74 -0.66 7.93
N SER A 10 -5.91 -0.67 7.30
CA SER A 10 -6.36 0.47 6.50
C SER A 10 -6.68 1.74 7.30
N HIS A 11 -7.01 1.59 8.58
CA HIS A 11 -7.18 2.67 9.55
C HIS A 11 -6.19 2.57 10.73
N GLY A 12 -5.18 1.71 10.65
CA GLY A 12 -4.06 1.69 11.60
C GLY A 12 -3.11 2.87 11.41
N GLN A 13 -2.12 3.01 12.29
CA GLN A 13 -1.17 4.14 12.31
C GLN A 13 -0.39 4.35 11.01
N ALA A 14 0.07 3.24 10.43
CA ALA A 14 0.88 3.24 9.23
C ALA A 14 0.81 1.90 8.52
N LEU A 15 1.26 1.89 7.27
CA LEU A 15 1.67 0.67 6.60
C LEU A 15 3.18 0.55 6.68
N VAL A 16 3.68 -0.69 6.75
CA VAL A 16 5.11 -0.97 6.71
C VAL A 16 5.39 -1.95 5.57
N VAL A 17 6.50 -1.73 4.87
CA VAL A 17 7.07 -2.74 3.97
C VAL A 17 8.53 -2.96 4.29
N ILE A 18 8.92 -4.23 4.34
CA ILE A 18 10.31 -4.66 4.48
C ILE A 18 10.70 -5.36 3.19
N ILE A 19 11.79 -4.91 2.56
CA ILE A 19 12.38 -5.52 1.37
C ILE A 19 13.75 -6.07 1.73
N GLU A 20 13.98 -7.36 1.47
CA GLU A 20 15.23 -8.07 1.75
C GLU A 20 15.82 -8.65 0.46
N GLY A 21 17.15 -8.68 0.38
CA GLY A 21 17.89 -9.25 -0.74
C GLY A 21 18.19 -8.27 -1.87
N LEU A 22 18.14 -6.96 -1.57
CA LEU A 22 18.60 -5.91 -2.48
C LEU A 22 20.13 -5.83 -2.50
N PRO A 23 20.75 -5.53 -3.65
CA PRO A 23 22.16 -5.17 -3.67
C PRO A 23 22.38 -3.85 -2.92
N SER A 24 23.58 -3.68 -2.35
CA SER A 24 24.03 -2.37 -1.85
C SER A 24 24.34 -1.41 -2.99
N GLY A 25 24.18 -0.11 -2.77
CA GLY A 25 24.58 0.94 -3.72
C GLY A 25 23.51 1.33 -4.74
N LEU A 26 22.34 0.68 -4.71
CA LEU A 26 21.19 1.10 -5.52
C LEU A 26 20.73 2.48 -5.05
N GLN A 27 20.69 3.44 -5.97
CA GLN A 27 20.20 4.79 -5.68
C GLN A 27 18.69 4.78 -5.49
N ILE A 28 18.23 5.35 -4.38
CA ILE A 28 16.81 5.47 -4.04
C ILE A 28 16.60 6.60 -3.04
N THR A 29 15.59 7.44 -3.29
CA THR A 29 15.15 8.48 -2.35
C THR A 29 13.69 8.32 -1.96
N VAL A 30 13.23 9.16 -1.02
CA VAL A 30 11.82 9.23 -0.63
C VAL A 30 10.98 9.72 -1.81
N GLU A 31 11.50 10.67 -2.60
CA GLU A 31 10.83 11.27 -3.74
C GLU A 31 10.55 10.24 -4.85
N ASP A 32 11.50 9.33 -5.10
CA ASP A 32 11.32 8.21 -6.05
C ASP A 32 10.09 7.36 -5.68
N ILE A 33 9.94 7.06 -4.38
CA ILE A 33 8.83 6.25 -3.86
C ILE A 33 7.53 7.07 -3.89
N GLN A 34 7.61 8.34 -3.50
CA GLN A 34 6.48 9.26 -3.46
C GLN A 34 5.87 9.46 -4.85
N LEU A 35 6.70 9.51 -5.90
CA LEU A 35 6.25 9.61 -7.28
C LEU A 35 5.36 8.41 -7.65
N GLU A 36 5.79 7.18 -7.33
CA GLU A 36 5.01 5.97 -7.60
C GLU A 36 3.72 5.91 -6.77
N LEU A 37 3.76 6.31 -5.50
CA LEU A 37 2.55 6.44 -4.65
C LEU A 37 1.59 7.51 -5.18
N SER A 38 2.10 8.60 -5.76
CA SER A 38 1.27 9.62 -6.39
C SER A 38 0.50 9.06 -7.59
N ARG A 39 1.15 8.21 -8.41
CA ARG A 39 0.52 7.52 -9.54
C ARG A 39 -0.59 6.58 -9.08
N ARG A 40 -0.43 5.95 -7.91
CA ARG A 40 -1.47 5.13 -7.28
C ARG A 40 -2.73 5.94 -6.96
N ARG A 41 -2.72 7.28 -6.98
CA ARG A 41 -3.91 8.12 -6.76
C ARG A 41 -4.57 8.60 -8.07
N LEU A 42 -3.96 8.35 -9.23
CA LEU A 42 -4.51 8.73 -10.53
C LEU A 42 -5.73 7.89 -10.91
N GLY A 43 -6.66 8.51 -11.65
CA GLY A 43 -7.83 7.85 -12.23
C GLY A 43 -9.13 8.54 -11.86
N TYR A 44 -9.93 8.88 -12.88
CA TYR A 44 -11.28 9.39 -12.68
C TYR A 44 -12.15 8.36 -11.93
N GLY A 45 -13.05 8.86 -11.07
CA GLY A 45 -13.94 8.01 -10.26
C GLY A 45 -13.32 7.49 -8.95
N ARG A 46 -12.05 7.79 -8.66
CA ARG A 46 -11.46 7.48 -7.35
C ARG A 46 -12.11 8.31 -6.24
N GLY A 47 -12.34 7.63 -5.11
CA GLY A 47 -13.10 8.17 -3.99
C GLY A 47 -12.46 9.41 -3.34
N PRO A 48 -13.25 10.20 -2.59
CA PRO A 48 -12.78 11.45 -1.96
C PRO A 48 -11.55 11.26 -1.09
N ARG A 49 -11.44 10.13 -0.39
CA ARG A 49 -10.32 9.77 0.49
C ARG A 49 -8.96 9.94 -0.20
N GLN A 50 -8.83 9.49 -1.45
CA GLN A 50 -7.56 9.54 -2.18
C GLN A 50 -7.19 10.94 -2.69
N ARG A 51 -8.10 11.93 -2.62
CA ARG A 51 -7.80 13.32 -2.99
C ARG A 51 -7.04 14.07 -1.89
N PHE A 52 -7.22 13.66 -0.63
CA PHE A 52 -6.67 14.36 0.54
C PHE A 52 -5.64 13.54 1.33
N GLU A 53 -5.63 12.22 1.15
CA GLU A 53 -4.63 11.32 1.75
C GLU A 53 -3.30 11.48 1.01
N VAL A 54 -2.37 12.19 1.65
CA VAL A 54 -0.97 12.26 1.23
C VAL A 54 -0.23 11.19 2.01
N ASP A 55 0.22 10.16 1.30
CA ASP A 55 1.09 9.14 1.87
C ASP A 55 2.40 9.80 2.28
N GLU A 56 2.68 9.93 3.57
CA GLU A 56 3.98 10.40 4.06
C GLU A 56 4.89 9.19 4.24
N VAL A 57 5.99 9.17 3.49
CA VAL A 57 6.93 8.04 3.44
C VAL A 57 8.14 8.32 4.31
N THR A 58 8.51 7.36 5.14
CA THR A 58 9.75 7.38 5.92
C THR A 58 10.60 6.15 5.58
N LEU A 59 11.87 6.38 5.22
CA LEU A 59 12.87 5.32 5.10
C LEU A 59 13.46 5.05 6.49
N VAL A 60 12.94 4.03 7.17
CA VAL A 60 13.32 3.69 8.55
C VAL A 60 14.70 3.04 8.62
N GLY A 61 15.04 2.22 7.62
CA GLY A 61 16.31 1.49 7.61
C GLY A 61 16.70 0.97 6.24
N GLY A 62 17.96 0.53 6.10
CA GLY A 62 18.50 -0.07 4.88
C GLY A 62 18.93 0.90 3.78
N VAL A 63 18.72 2.20 3.97
CA VAL A 63 19.16 3.27 3.07
C VAL A 63 20.00 4.27 3.85
N ARG A 64 21.12 4.71 3.27
CA ARG A 64 21.96 5.78 3.82
C ARG A 64 22.46 6.66 2.69
N HIS A 65 22.30 7.97 2.83
CA HIS A 65 22.75 8.96 1.84
C HIS A 65 22.25 8.65 0.41
N GLY A 66 20.95 8.35 0.29
CA GLY A 66 20.31 8.10 -1.02
C GLY A 66 20.64 6.76 -1.68
N ARG A 67 21.25 5.82 -0.96
CA ARG A 67 21.57 4.49 -1.50
C ARG A 67 21.29 3.35 -0.54
N THR A 68 20.95 2.18 -1.08
CA THR A 68 20.77 0.96 -0.29
C THR A 68 22.09 0.50 0.34
N LEU A 69 21.98 -0.18 1.48
CA LEU A 69 23.10 -0.74 2.23
C LEU A 69 23.29 -2.25 2.00
N GLY A 70 22.34 -2.93 1.37
CA GLY A 70 22.29 -4.38 1.25
C GLY A 70 21.62 -5.08 2.44
N SER A 71 21.51 -4.40 3.59
CA SER A 71 20.62 -4.79 4.67
C SER A 71 19.14 -4.61 4.28
N PRO A 72 18.18 -5.20 5.01
CA PRO A 72 16.76 -4.99 4.75
C PRO A 72 16.38 -3.51 4.71
N VAL A 73 15.60 -3.12 3.70
CA VAL A 73 15.03 -1.78 3.58
C VAL A 73 13.66 -1.78 4.22
N ALA A 74 13.47 -0.94 5.23
CA ALA A 74 12.21 -0.76 5.92
C ALA A 74 11.62 0.60 5.57
N ILE A 75 10.38 0.60 5.08
CA ILE A 75 9.64 1.79 4.70
C ILE A 75 8.36 1.85 5.52
N GLU A 76 8.12 2.99 6.14
CA GLU A 76 6.84 3.32 6.78
C GLU A 76 6.07 4.29 5.87
N ILE A 77 4.77 4.06 5.73
CA ILE A 77 3.82 4.94 5.04
C ILE A 77 2.75 5.34 6.06
N LYS A 78 2.82 6.56 6.58
CA LYS A 78 1.87 7.03 7.59
C LYS A 78 0.46 7.09 7.05
N ASN A 79 -0.50 6.82 7.93
CA ASN A 79 -1.92 6.93 7.62
C ASN A 79 -2.49 8.25 8.14
N THR A 80 -2.77 9.20 7.25
CA THR A 80 -3.28 10.52 7.66
C THR A 80 -4.64 10.45 8.34
N GLU A 81 -5.45 9.41 8.07
CA GLU A 81 -6.77 9.27 8.69
C GLU A 81 -6.69 8.91 10.17
N TRP A 82 -5.68 8.12 10.56
CA TRP A 82 -5.41 7.82 11.98
C TRP A 82 -5.23 9.13 12.76
N PHE A 83 -4.29 9.97 12.32
CA PHE A 83 -3.94 11.24 13.00
C PHE A 83 -5.03 12.32 12.94
N ARG A 84 -6.11 12.11 12.18
CA ARG A 84 -7.24 13.04 12.06
C ARG A 84 -8.49 12.57 12.79
N SER A 85 -8.49 11.35 13.35
CA SER A 85 -9.71 10.75 13.88
C SER A 85 -9.48 10.05 15.21
N ASP A 86 -10.02 10.64 16.28
CA ASP A 86 -10.09 10.01 17.59
C ASP A 86 -10.91 8.71 17.58
N LYS A 87 -11.79 8.53 16.58
CA LYS A 87 -12.46 7.26 16.36
C LYS A 87 -11.46 6.16 16.06
N TRP A 88 -10.53 6.40 15.12
CA TRP A 88 -9.54 5.39 14.74
C TRP A 88 -8.54 5.15 15.86
N HIS A 89 -8.18 6.18 16.62
CA HIS A 89 -7.36 6.02 17.83
C HIS A 89 -7.94 4.98 18.80
N LYS A 90 -9.27 4.98 18.99
CA LYS A 90 -9.96 4.04 19.90
C LYS A 90 -10.23 2.69 19.26
N GLU A 91 -10.77 2.67 18.03
CA GLU A 91 -11.19 1.44 17.35
C GLU A 91 -10.01 0.58 16.88
N MET A 92 -8.86 1.19 16.63
CA MET A 92 -7.65 0.51 16.15
C MET A 92 -6.50 0.64 17.17
N ASP A 93 -6.80 0.90 18.45
CA ASP A 93 -5.80 0.91 19.51
C ASP A 93 -5.17 -0.49 19.66
N PRO A 94 -3.83 -0.62 19.69
CA PRO A 94 -3.20 -1.91 19.98
C PRO A 94 -3.39 -2.40 21.42
N ALA A 95 -3.81 -1.53 22.35
CA ALA A 95 -4.14 -1.92 23.72
C ALA A 95 -5.52 -2.62 23.81
N PRO A 96 -5.79 -3.41 24.87
CA PRO A 96 -7.11 -4.02 25.05
C PRO A 96 -8.23 -2.98 25.06
N GLY A 97 -9.29 -3.25 24.30
CA GLY A 97 -10.44 -2.37 24.16
C GLY A 97 -11.69 -3.11 23.72
N ALA A 98 -12.76 -2.35 23.46
CA ALA A 98 -14.02 -2.87 22.93
C ALA A 98 -14.52 -1.95 21.81
N THR A 99 -15.08 -2.53 20.76
CA THR A 99 -15.78 -1.76 19.73
C THR A 99 -17.19 -1.43 20.18
N LEU A 100 -17.62 -0.19 19.93
CA LEU A 100 -18.98 0.25 20.25
C LEU A 100 -19.98 -0.09 19.14
N ASP A 101 -19.50 -0.35 17.91
CA ASP A 101 -20.32 -0.57 16.72
C ASP A 101 -19.70 -1.66 15.82
N PRO A 102 -19.89 -2.94 16.19
CA PRO A 102 -19.31 -4.07 15.46
C PRO A 102 -19.97 -4.24 14.08
N LEU A 103 -19.16 -4.56 13.08
CA LEU A 103 -19.63 -4.75 11.70
C LEU A 103 -20.01 -6.20 11.47
N THR A 104 -21.30 -6.50 11.65
CA THR A 104 -21.86 -7.85 11.45
C THR A 104 -22.49 -8.08 10.08
N LYS A 105 -22.71 -7.00 9.31
CA LYS A 105 -23.29 -7.05 7.96
C LYS A 105 -22.17 -7.20 6.93
N VAL A 106 -21.89 -8.44 6.53
CA VAL A 106 -20.85 -8.78 5.55
C VAL A 106 -21.20 -8.27 4.15
N ARG A 107 -20.20 -7.79 3.40
CA ARG A 107 -20.39 -7.26 2.04
C ARG A 107 -20.14 -8.36 1.00
N PRO A 108 -21.08 -8.62 0.06
CA PRO A 108 -20.84 -9.52 -1.05
C PRO A 108 -19.62 -9.10 -1.89
N GLY A 109 -18.77 -10.06 -2.26
CA GLY A 109 -17.54 -9.82 -3.00
C GLY A 109 -16.34 -9.35 -2.16
N HIS A 110 -16.51 -9.13 -0.85
CA HIS A 110 -15.43 -8.80 0.08
C HIS A 110 -15.00 -10.02 0.92
N ALA A 111 -13.85 -9.86 1.58
CA ALA A 111 -13.27 -10.89 2.45
C ALA A 111 -14.06 -11.11 3.76
N ASP A 112 -14.97 -10.21 4.12
CA ASP A 112 -15.65 -10.12 5.41
C ASP A 112 -16.14 -11.49 5.93
N LEU A 113 -17.06 -12.16 5.21
CA LEU A 113 -17.66 -13.42 5.66
C LEU A 113 -16.65 -14.57 5.80
N ALA A 114 -15.84 -14.78 4.75
CA ALA A 114 -14.87 -15.87 4.74
C ALA A 114 -13.77 -15.65 5.79
N GLY A 115 -13.34 -14.41 6.01
CA GLY A 115 -12.37 -14.06 7.03
C GLY A 115 -12.92 -14.27 8.43
N MET A 116 -14.15 -13.82 8.70
CA MET A 116 -14.80 -14.01 9.99
C MET A 116 -14.94 -15.50 10.33
N GLN A 117 -15.40 -16.31 9.37
CA GLN A 117 -15.50 -17.76 9.55
C GLN A 117 -14.14 -18.43 9.77
N LYS A 118 -13.11 -18.02 9.02
CA LYS A 118 -11.76 -18.60 9.09
C LYS A 118 -11.09 -18.36 10.44
N TYR A 119 -11.24 -17.14 10.98
CA TYR A 119 -10.53 -16.72 12.19
C TYR A 119 -11.42 -16.72 13.45
N GLY A 120 -12.71 -17.03 13.31
CA GLY A 120 -13.65 -17.01 14.43
C GLY A 120 -14.02 -15.61 14.92
N PHE A 121 -13.92 -14.59 14.05
CA PHE A 121 -14.26 -13.21 14.42
C PHE A 121 -15.77 -12.96 14.38
N THR A 122 -16.24 -12.17 15.34
CA THR A 122 -17.64 -11.70 15.40
C THR A 122 -17.82 -10.30 14.80
N ASP A 123 -16.72 -9.61 14.51
CA ASP A 123 -16.69 -8.31 13.84
C ASP A 123 -15.92 -8.43 12.51
N ALA A 124 -16.51 -7.96 11.41
CA ALA A 124 -15.85 -7.91 10.11
C ALA A 124 -14.69 -6.90 10.06
N ARG A 125 -14.60 -5.96 11.02
CA ARG A 125 -13.51 -4.98 11.12
C ARG A 125 -12.14 -5.66 11.14
N ASP A 126 -12.01 -6.71 11.95
CA ASP A 126 -10.77 -7.51 12.09
C ASP A 126 -10.28 -8.11 10.76
N VAL A 127 -11.19 -8.28 9.79
CA VAL A 127 -10.88 -8.79 8.46
C VAL A 127 -10.64 -7.65 7.47
N LEU A 128 -11.60 -6.72 7.37
CA LEU A 128 -11.62 -5.73 6.31
C LEU A 128 -10.45 -4.75 6.41
N GLU A 129 -9.95 -4.50 7.61
CA GLU A 129 -8.84 -3.57 7.83
C GLU A 129 -7.57 -4.05 7.13
N ARG A 130 -7.31 -5.36 7.12
CA ARG A 130 -6.18 -5.95 6.41
C ARG A 130 -6.49 -6.31 4.97
N ALA A 131 -7.72 -6.74 4.67
CA ALA A 131 -8.14 -7.09 3.30
C ALA A 131 -8.32 -5.87 2.38
N SER A 132 -8.41 -4.68 2.96
CA SER A 132 -8.55 -3.41 2.24
C SER A 132 -7.44 -3.17 1.22
N ALA A 133 -7.81 -2.59 0.07
CA ALA A 133 -6.87 -2.20 -0.96
C ALA A 133 -5.87 -1.10 -0.52
N ARG A 134 -6.03 -0.51 0.67
CA ARG A 134 -5.05 0.41 1.27
C ARG A 134 -3.65 -0.21 1.34
N GLU A 135 -3.56 -1.50 1.63
CA GLU A 135 -2.30 -2.26 1.68
C GLU A 135 -1.48 -2.16 0.38
N THR A 136 -2.13 -1.92 -0.77
CA THR A 136 -1.42 -1.78 -2.05
C THR A 136 -0.46 -0.59 -2.08
N ALA A 137 -0.60 0.41 -1.19
CA ALA A 137 0.41 1.46 -1.04
C ALA A 137 1.78 0.89 -0.61
N ALA A 138 1.81 -0.08 0.32
CA ALA A 138 3.03 -0.78 0.72
C ALA A 138 3.64 -1.55 -0.45
N ARG A 139 2.81 -2.18 -1.28
CA ARG A 139 3.27 -2.88 -2.50
C ARG A 139 3.84 -1.92 -3.54
N VAL A 140 3.23 -0.74 -3.71
CA VAL A 140 3.75 0.29 -4.62
C VAL A 140 5.10 0.80 -4.15
N ALA A 141 5.32 0.96 -2.84
CA ALA A 141 6.63 1.32 -2.30
C ALA A 141 7.68 0.22 -2.57
N ALA A 142 7.33 -1.06 -2.39
CA ALA A 142 8.21 -2.17 -2.79
C ALA A 142 8.50 -2.15 -4.31
N GLY A 143 7.46 -1.91 -5.11
CA GLY A 143 7.52 -1.83 -6.56
C GLY A 143 8.38 -0.68 -7.06
N ALA A 144 8.40 0.46 -6.35
CA ALA A 144 9.27 1.60 -6.66
C ALA A 144 10.76 1.21 -6.55
N ILE A 145 11.13 0.48 -5.50
CA ILE A 145 12.50 -0.05 -5.37
C ILE A 145 12.80 -1.08 -6.45
N ALA A 146 11.87 -2.00 -6.73
CA ALA A 146 12.06 -2.99 -7.79
C ALA A 146 12.25 -2.33 -9.16
N LYS A 147 11.49 -1.27 -9.47
CA LYS A 147 11.68 -0.45 -10.67
C LYS A 147 13.04 0.25 -10.67
N ALA A 148 13.46 0.82 -9.54
CA ALA A 148 14.80 1.40 -9.43
C ALA A 148 15.90 0.38 -9.75
N LEU A 149 15.77 -0.86 -9.26
CA LEU A 149 16.69 -1.94 -9.58
C LEU A 149 16.64 -2.31 -11.07
N LEU A 150 15.45 -2.47 -11.66
CA LEU A 150 15.29 -2.81 -13.09
C LEU A 150 15.86 -1.74 -14.02
N ARG A 151 15.74 -0.46 -13.67
CA ARG A 151 16.33 0.65 -14.42
C ARG A 151 17.85 0.54 -14.56
N THR A 152 18.55 -0.08 -13.61
CA THR A 152 20.01 -0.29 -13.68
C THR A 152 20.45 -1.18 -14.84
N ILE A 153 19.53 -1.98 -15.40
CA ILE A 153 19.76 -2.85 -16.55
C ILE A 153 18.92 -2.42 -17.77
N GLY A 154 18.45 -1.17 -17.79
CA GLY A 154 17.70 -0.59 -18.91
C GLY A 154 16.26 -1.10 -19.06
N VAL A 155 15.66 -1.64 -17.99
CA VAL A 155 14.27 -2.13 -18.01
C VAL A 155 13.33 -1.10 -17.39
N GLU A 156 12.32 -0.71 -18.17
CA GLU A 156 11.25 0.20 -17.78
C GLU A 156 9.90 -0.54 -17.64
N VAL A 157 9.08 -0.11 -16.68
CA VAL A 157 7.77 -0.74 -16.41
C VAL A 157 6.66 0.31 -16.37
N ILE A 158 5.70 0.16 -17.28
CA ILE A 158 4.53 1.02 -17.43
C ILE A 158 3.23 0.20 -17.49
N SER A 159 2.09 0.87 -17.34
CA SER A 159 0.76 0.25 -17.42
C SER A 159 -0.23 1.18 -18.12
N HIS A 160 -1.18 0.61 -18.86
CA HIS A 160 -2.32 1.34 -19.42
C HIS A 160 -3.60 0.52 -19.29
N VAL A 161 -4.75 1.19 -19.30
CA VAL A 161 -6.07 0.55 -19.22
C VAL A 161 -6.55 0.21 -20.63
N ILE A 162 -6.86 -1.06 -20.88
CA ILE A 162 -7.39 -1.52 -22.18
C ILE A 162 -8.92 -1.57 -22.23
N GLN A 163 -9.59 -1.67 -21.08
CA GLN A 163 -11.05 -1.75 -20.98
C GLN A 163 -11.54 -1.34 -19.58
N MET A 164 -12.68 -0.66 -19.51
CA MET A 164 -13.40 -0.33 -18.28
C MET A 164 -14.90 -0.52 -18.49
N GLY A 165 -15.51 -1.47 -17.78
CA GLY A 165 -16.90 -1.87 -18.05
C GLY A 165 -17.07 -2.31 -19.51
N SER A 166 -18.04 -1.73 -20.21
CA SER A 166 -18.28 -1.96 -21.64
C SER A 166 -17.40 -1.11 -22.57
N ALA A 167 -16.68 -0.11 -22.06
CA ALA A 167 -15.82 0.75 -22.86
C ALA A 167 -14.45 0.10 -23.07
N LYS A 168 -14.10 -0.19 -24.34
CA LYS A 168 -12.83 -0.83 -24.72
C LYS A 168 -11.97 0.14 -25.55
N SER A 169 -10.66 0.14 -25.29
CA SER A 169 -9.71 0.88 -26.12
C SER A 169 -9.72 0.32 -27.54
N VAL A 170 -9.92 1.20 -28.52
CA VAL A 170 -9.79 0.90 -29.96
C VAL A 170 -8.34 1.03 -30.44
N ASN A 171 -7.46 1.64 -29.64
CA ASN A 171 -6.06 1.81 -29.97
C ASN A 171 -5.28 0.52 -29.66
N ALA A 172 -4.67 -0.08 -30.68
CA ALA A 172 -3.82 -1.25 -30.58
C ALA A 172 -2.34 -0.91 -30.29
N THR A 173 -1.97 0.37 -30.38
CA THR A 173 -0.62 0.84 -30.12
C THR A 173 -0.29 0.70 -28.64
N ARG A 174 0.79 -0.03 -28.34
CA ARG A 174 1.28 -0.17 -26.96
C ARG A 174 1.95 1.14 -26.52
N PRO A 175 1.76 1.57 -25.26
CA PRO A 175 2.46 2.73 -24.76
C PRO A 175 3.97 2.46 -24.72
N THR A 176 4.77 3.51 -24.91
CA THR A 176 6.21 3.52 -24.64
C THR A 176 6.47 4.26 -23.32
N PRO A 177 7.59 3.97 -22.62
CA PRO A 177 8.02 4.75 -21.46
C PRO A 177 8.14 6.24 -21.75
#